data_AF-A0A3N1AU50-F1
#
_entry.id   AF-A0A3N1AU50-F1
#
_cell.length_a   1.000
_cell.length_b   1.000
_cell.length_c   1.000
_cell.angle_alpha   90.00
_cell.angle_beta   90.00
_cell.angle_gamma   90.00
#
_symmetry.space_group_name_H-M   'P 1'
#
loop_
_entity.id
_entity.type
_entity.pdbx_description
1 polymer ?
#
loop_
_entity_poly.entity_id
_entity_poly.type
_entity_poly.pdbx_seq_one_letter_code
_entity_poly.pdbx_strand_id
1 'polypeptide(L)'
;MGTQAVVTIIDQFGATRSFWGAWASPEYLIPYVADFLTWVDHDQHQLTTHTWLTYADTFPGTLPRVEVTGTQAALDDHIGDLDYRYRLSLHQDSNGVLLQVYNLRDTARHRQGEPTLIAELTRANLFAEAARLCDVQAERAYRQADLTGSGQPSDGDPAGWRRRANRFREVHASTPVTALNANLAAQFHPATYDVQYPSVRVAGIWIFGYVHRDGTVRIAVHLDEVEPWLLRPDRTVPMRVAIQDTTVFEA
;
A
#
# COMPACT_ATOMS: atom_id res chain seq x y z
N MET A 1 -3.62 -26.83 -9.77
CA MET A 1 -3.90 -26.53 -8.34
C MET A 1 -3.74 -25.04 -8.15
N GLY A 2 -4.73 -24.37 -7.53
CA GLY A 2 -4.70 -22.93 -7.31
C GLY A 2 -3.62 -22.53 -6.30
N THR A 3 -3.18 -21.28 -6.35
CA THR A 3 -2.19 -20.77 -5.39
C THR A 3 -2.86 -20.56 -4.04
N GLN A 4 -2.43 -21.31 -3.02
CA GLN A 4 -3.07 -21.29 -1.71
C GLN A 4 -2.40 -20.28 -0.78
N ALA A 5 -3.20 -19.47 -0.09
CA ALA A 5 -2.67 -18.52 0.87
C ALA A 5 -3.63 -18.26 2.03
N VAL A 6 -3.05 -17.75 3.12
CA VAL A 6 -3.80 -17.17 4.23
C VAL A 6 -3.48 -15.69 4.34
N VAL A 7 -4.53 -14.87 4.47
CA VAL A 7 -4.45 -13.43 4.74
C VAL A 7 -4.86 -13.18 6.17
N THR A 8 -3.93 -12.77 7.00
CA THR A 8 -4.19 -12.32 8.37
C THR A 8 -4.33 -10.81 8.38
N ILE A 9 -5.48 -10.33 8.82
CA ILE A 9 -5.80 -8.91 8.94
C ILE A 9 -5.76 -8.53 10.42
N ILE A 10 -5.03 -7.47 10.72
CA ILE A 10 -4.96 -6.86 12.05
C ILE A 10 -5.53 -5.46 11.90
N ASP A 11 -6.66 -5.17 12.53
CA ASP A 11 -7.20 -3.81 12.53
C ASP A 11 -6.61 -2.93 13.63
N GLN A 12 -6.90 -1.63 13.55
CA GLN A 12 -6.40 -0.62 14.47
C GLN A 12 -6.81 -0.82 15.94
N PHE A 13 -7.81 -1.66 16.21
CA PHE A 13 -8.25 -2.01 17.56
C PHE A 13 -7.56 -3.28 18.07
N GLY A 14 -6.64 -3.85 17.28
CA GLY A 14 -5.92 -5.09 17.58
C GLY A 14 -6.73 -6.36 17.28
N ALA A 15 -7.91 -6.24 16.67
CA ALA A 15 -8.67 -7.42 16.29
C ALA A 15 -7.97 -8.12 15.12
N THR A 16 -7.72 -9.41 15.27
CA THR A 16 -7.01 -10.23 14.29
C THR A 16 -7.96 -11.26 13.68
N ARG A 17 -8.03 -11.32 12.36
CA ARG A 17 -8.83 -12.32 11.63
C ARG A 17 -8.04 -12.87 10.45
N SER A 18 -8.19 -14.17 10.18
CA SER A 18 -7.47 -14.86 9.11
C SER A 18 -8.41 -15.45 8.10
N PHE A 19 -8.08 -15.29 6.82
CA PHE A 19 -8.92 -15.70 5.70
C PHE A 19 -8.15 -16.57 4.70
N TRP A 20 -8.77 -17.64 4.24
CA TRP A 20 -8.22 -18.53 3.22
C TRP A 20 -8.50 -18.00 1.80
N GLY A 21 -7.47 -17.99 0.96
CA GLY A 21 -7.53 -17.61 -0.45
C GLY A 21 -6.96 -18.71 -1.35
N ALA A 22 -7.82 -19.37 -2.15
CA ALA A 22 -7.42 -20.47 -3.04
C ALA A 22 -6.77 -20.01 -4.37
N TRP A 23 -6.71 -18.69 -4.60
CA TRP A 23 -6.20 -18.04 -5.80
C TRP A 23 -5.26 -16.86 -5.47
N ALA A 24 -4.90 -16.69 -4.20
CA ALA A 24 -4.26 -15.49 -3.68
C ALA A 24 -2.73 -15.51 -3.89
N SER A 25 -2.29 -15.55 -5.14
CA SER A 25 -0.91 -15.17 -5.48
C SER A 25 -0.75 -13.65 -5.33
N PRO A 26 0.49 -13.15 -5.14
CA PRO A 26 0.72 -11.72 -4.96
C PRO A 26 0.19 -10.90 -6.14
N GLU A 27 0.31 -11.46 -7.34
CA GLU A 27 -0.12 -10.85 -8.60
C GLU A 27 -1.63 -10.67 -8.73
N TYR A 28 -2.43 -11.39 -7.93
CA TYR A 28 -3.88 -11.22 -7.86
C TYR A 28 -4.29 -10.44 -6.61
N LEU A 29 -3.77 -10.82 -5.44
CA LEU A 29 -4.23 -10.23 -4.18
C LEU A 29 -3.83 -8.76 -4.05
N ILE A 30 -2.61 -8.37 -4.44
CA ILE A 30 -2.14 -6.97 -4.32
C ILE A 30 -3.06 -6.01 -5.10
N PRO A 31 -3.41 -6.26 -6.38
CA PRO A 31 -4.42 -5.48 -7.09
C PRO A 31 -5.78 -5.41 -6.37
N TYR A 32 -6.27 -6.50 -5.79
CA TYR A 32 -7.57 -6.48 -5.10
C TYR A 32 -7.53 -5.71 -3.79
N VAL A 33 -6.41 -5.75 -3.06
CA VAL A 33 -6.21 -4.87 -1.90
C VAL A 33 -6.19 -3.40 -2.33
N ALA A 34 -5.56 -3.07 -3.46
CA ALA A 34 -5.57 -1.70 -3.99
C ALA A 34 -6.97 -1.22 -4.40
N ASP A 35 -7.80 -2.07 -5.02
CA ASP A 35 -9.20 -1.73 -5.30
C ASP A 35 -10.03 -1.55 -4.02
N PHE A 36 -9.82 -2.41 -3.02
CA PHE A 36 -10.43 -2.25 -1.70
C PHE A 36 -10.13 -0.89 -1.10
N LEU A 37 -8.86 -0.46 -1.11
CA LEU A 37 -8.50 0.87 -0.59
C LEU A 37 -9.10 2.01 -1.40
N THR A 38 -9.18 1.85 -2.73
CA THR A 38 -9.83 2.85 -3.60
C THR A 38 -11.32 2.98 -3.26
N TRP A 39 -11.99 1.86 -3.02
CA TRP A 39 -13.40 1.84 -2.61
C TRP A 39 -13.61 2.46 -1.22
N VAL A 40 -12.73 2.13 -0.26
CA VAL A 40 -12.74 2.73 1.08
C VAL A 40 -12.59 4.25 1.00
N ASP A 41 -11.67 4.76 0.18
CA ASP A 41 -11.45 6.19 0.04
C ASP A 41 -12.62 6.92 -0.64
N HIS A 42 -13.14 6.32 -1.72
CA HIS A 42 -14.21 6.94 -2.50
C HIS A 42 -15.47 7.17 -1.67
N ASP A 43 -15.83 6.18 -0.85
CA ASP A 43 -17.04 6.20 -0.03
C ASP A 43 -16.78 6.62 1.42
N GLN A 44 -15.54 6.99 1.76
CA GLN A 44 -15.10 7.38 3.11
C GLN A 44 -15.39 6.32 4.20
N HIS A 45 -15.23 5.04 3.87
CA HIS A 45 -15.37 3.96 4.86
C HIS A 45 -14.23 3.98 5.87
N GLN A 46 -14.46 3.42 7.07
CA GLN A 46 -13.38 3.18 8.02
C GLN A 46 -12.58 1.92 7.64
N LEU A 47 -11.24 1.94 7.80
CA LEU A 47 -10.39 0.78 7.55
C LEU A 47 -10.50 -0.23 8.71
N THR A 48 -11.40 -1.20 8.57
CA THR A 48 -11.64 -2.25 9.58
C THR A 48 -11.78 -3.62 8.95
N THR A 49 -11.67 -4.68 9.76
CA THR A 49 -12.01 -6.04 9.33
C THR A 49 -13.47 -6.18 8.90
N HIS A 50 -14.39 -5.40 9.46
CA HIS A 50 -15.79 -5.36 9.02
C HIS A 50 -15.89 -4.83 7.59
N THR A 51 -15.23 -3.70 7.30
CA THR A 51 -15.21 -3.08 5.97
C THR A 51 -14.60 -4.00 4.91
N TRP A 52 -13.57 -4.78 5.27
CA TRP A 52 -13.02 -5.83 4.41
C TRP A 52 -14.08 -6.88 4.02
N LEU A 53 -14.84 -7.39 5.00
CA LEU A 53 -15.89 -8.36 4.72
C LEU A 53 -17.01 -7.77 3.87
N THR A 54 -17.44 -6.54 4.17
CA THR A 54 -18.45 -5.83 3.39
C THR A 54 -18.00 -5.68 1.94
N TYR A 55 -16.74 -5.33 1.70
CA TYR A 55 -16.18 -5.28 0.35
C TYR A 55 -16.19 -6.66 -0.32
N ALA A 56 -15.69 -7.69 0.37
CA ALA A 56 -15.64 -9.05 -0.18
C ALA A 56 -17.03 -9.61 -0.52
N ASP A 57 -18.05 -9.26 0.28
CA ASP A 57 -19.45 -9.64 0.05
C ASP A 57 -20.08 -8.83 -1.10
N THR A 58 -19.71 -7.55 -1.26
CA THR A 58 -20.17 -6.67 -2.34
C THR A 58 -19.54 -7.02 -3.69
N PHE A 59 -18.26 -7.42 -3.67
CA PHE A 59 -17.46 -7.74 -4.85
C PHE A 59 -16.97 -9.20 -4.78
N PRO A 60 -17.85 -10.20 -4.99
CA PRO A 60 -17.48 -11.60 -4.85
C PRO A 60 -16.37 -11.98 -5.83
N GLY A 61 -15.43 -12.80 -5.35
CA GLY A 61 -14.26 -13.23 -6.12
C GLY A 61 -13.08 -12.25 -6.10
N THR A 62 -13.13 -11.17 -5.32
CA THR A 62 -12.05 -10.18 -5.22
C THR A 62 -11.14 -10.36 -4.00
N LEU A 63 -11.69 -10.58 -2.81
CA LEU A 63 -10.92 -10.74 -1.57
C LEU A 63 -11.24 -12.07 -0.88
N PRO A 64 -10.26 -12.68 -0.19
CA PRO A 64 -10.51 -13.84 0.67
C PRO A 64 -11.59 -13.57 1.72
N ARG A 65 -12.59 -14.46 1.75
CA ARG A 65 -13.77 -14.36 2.62
C ARG A 65 -13.98 -15.56 3.55
N VAL A 66 -13.35 -16.69 3.24
CA VAL A 66 -13.45 -17.93 4.02
C VAL A 66 -12.62 -17.76 5.28
N GLU A 67 -13.28 -17.57 6.42
CA GLU A 67 -12.60 -17.35 7.69
C GLU A 67 -12.00 -18.64 8.24
N VAL A 68 -10.75 -18.55 8.70
CA VAL A 68 -9.97 -19.63 9.30
C VAL A 68 -9.33 -19.19 10.63
N THR A 69 -9.79 -18.07 11.20
CA THR A 69 -9.36 -17.56 12.50
C THR A 69 -9.42 -18.65 13.58
N GLY A 70 -8.35 -18.82 14.35
CA GLY A 70 -8.26 -19.82 15.42
C GLY A 70 -8.03 -21.26 14.96
N THR A 71 -7.92 -21.51 13.65
CA THR A 71 -7.53 -22.82 13.11
C THR A 71 -6.01 -22.91 12.96
N GLN A 72 -5.50 -24.13 12.72
CA GLN A 72 -4.07 -24.35 12.47
C GLN A 72 -3.54 -23.54 11.27
N ALA A 73 -4.35 -23.31 10.24
CA ALA A 73 -3.96 -22.54 9.06
C ALA A 73 -3.64 -21.07 9.37
N ALA A 74 -4.22 -20.52 10.45
CA ALA A 74 -4.01 -19.14 10.88
C ALA A 74 -2.71 -18.93 11.68
N LEU A 75 -2.05 -20.00 12.13
CA LEU A 75 -0.81 -19.89 12.90
C LEU A 75 0.36 -19.45 12.01
N ASP A 76 1.15 -18.47 12.48
CA ASP A 76 2.27 -17.89 11.71
C ASP A 76 3.36 -18.92 11.35
N ASP A 77 3.51 -19.98 12.14
CA ASP A 77 4.48 -21.08 11.95
C ASP A 77 3.94 -22.20 11.05
N HIS A 78 2.63 -22.21 10.75
CA HIS A 78 2.03 -23.22 9.91
C HIS A 78 2.36 -22.96 8.43
N ILE A 79 3.15 -23.82 7.81
CA ILE A 79 3.45 -23.74 6.36
C ILE A 79 2.47 -24.57 5.55
N GLY A 80 2.17 -25.81 5.97
CA GLY A 80 1.16 -26.65 5.34
C GLY A 80 1.33 -26.82 3.82
N ASP A 81 0.23 -26.69 3.08
CA ASP A 81 0.15 -26.61 1.62
C ASP A 81 0.19 -25.15 1.10
N LEU A 82 0.37 -24.17 1.99
CA LEU A 82 0.37 -22.76 1.63
C LEU A 82 1.55 -22.40 0.72
N ASP A 83 1.24 -21.63 -0.31
CA ASP A 83 2.23 -21.00 -1.17
C ASP A 83 2.66 -19.63 -0.61
N TYR A 84 1.71 -18.90 0.00
CA TYR A 84 1.93 -17.56 0.52
C TYR A 84 1.23 -17.32 1.86
N ARG A 85 1.78 -16.41 2.66
CA ARG A 85 1.11 -15.83 3.82
C ARG A 85 1.16 -14.31 3.72
N TYR A 86 0.03 -13.68 3.99
CA TYR A 86 -0.11 -12.23 3.99
C TYR A 86 -0.41 -11.74 5.39
N ARG A 87 0.22 -10.65 5.77
CA ARG A 87 -0.14 -9.88 6.97
C ARG A 87 -0.54 -8.49 6.51
N LEU A 88 -1.79 -8.14 6.78
CA LEU A 88 -2.40 -6.86 6.42
C LEU A 88 -2.75 -6.10 7.69
N SER A 89 -2.04 -5.03 7.97
CA SER A 89 -2.36 -4.12 9.07
C SER A 89 -3.20 -2.95 8.54
N LEU A 90 -4.40 -2.78 9.09
CA LEU A 90 -5.34 -1.72 8.75
C LEU A 90 -5.27 -0.65 9.84
N HIS A 91 -4.76 0.54 9.50
CA HIS A 91 -4.71 1.67 10.41
C HIS A 91 -5.36 2.91 9.76
N GLN A 92 -6.33 3.56 10.42
CA GLN A 92 -6.85 4.86 9.98
C GLN A 92 -5.83 5.98 10.15
N ASP A 93 -5.15 6.04 11.29
CA ASP A 93 -4.48 7.28 11.74
C ASP A 93 -2.97 7.31 11.46
N SER A 94 -2.34 6.16 11.19
CA SER A 94 -0.88 6.03 11.07
C SER A 94 -0.36 5.94 9.63
N ASN A 95 -1.10 6.46 8.66
CA ASN A 95 -0.56 6.73 7.33
C ASN A 95 -0.02 5.49 6.58
N GLY A 96 -0.53 4.30 6.87
CA GLY A 96 -0.12 3.10 6.16
C GLY A 96 -1.05 1.92 6.39
N VAL A 97 -1.75 1.52 5.33
CA VAL A 97 -2.04 0.09 5.17
C VAL A 97 -0.71 -0.58 4.92
N LEU A 98 -0.30 -1.48 5.81
CA LEU A 98 0.92 -2.25 5.65
C LEU A 98 0.54 -3.67 5.22
N LEU A 99 0.96 -4.06 4.02
CA LEU A 99 0.81 -5.40 3.49
C LEU A 99 2.19 -6.05 3.39
N GLN A 100 2.41 -7.07 4.22
CA GLN A 100 3.59 -7.93 4.14
C GLN A 100 3.21 -9.24 3.47
N VAL A 101 4.04 -9.68 2.52
CA VAL A 101 3.83 -10.89 1.74
C VAL A 101 5.02 -11.83 1.94
N TYR A 102 4.74 -13.01 2.47
CA TYR A 102 5.71 -14.06 2.71
C TYR A 102 5.52 -15.19 1.71
N ASN A 103 6.60 -15.60 1.04
CA ASN A 103 6.64 -16.79 0.21
C ASN A 103 6.96 -18.01 1.10
N LEU A 104 6.14 -19.06 0.97
CA LEU A 104 6.23 -20.32 1.73
C LEU A 104 6.61 -21.52 0.84
N ARG A 105 6.66 -21.37 -0.49
CA ARG A 105 6.90 -22.46 -1.45
C ARG A 105 8.27 -23.10 -1.31
N ASP A 106 9.30 -22.29 -1.14
CA ASP A 106 10.68 -22.79 -1.02
C ASP A 106 10.91 -23.44 0.35
N THR A 107 10.19 -22.95 1.35
CA THR A 107 10.14 -23.44 2.73
C THR A 107 9.59 -24.86 2.81
N ALA A 108 8.47 -25.12 2.11
CA ALA A 108 7.83 -26.44 2.05
C ALA A 108 8.68 -27.49 1.29
N ARG A 109 9.46 -27.08 0.29
CA ARG A 109 10.31 -27.99 -0.52
C ARG A 109 11.57 -28.43 0.20
N HIS A 110 12.13 -27.60 1.07
CA HIS A 110 13.43 -27.86 1.72
C HIS A 110 13.33 -28.25 3.21
N ARG A 111 12.11 -28.34 3.79
CA ARG A 111 11.83 -28.73 5.20
C ARG A 111 12.61 -27.96 6.29
N GLN A 112 13.36 -26.93 5.93
CA GLN A 112 14.22 -26.14 6.82
C GLN A 112 14.36 -24.66 6.39
N GLY A 113 13.60 -24.21 5.38
CA GLY A 113 13.59 -22.78 5.06
C GLY A 113 12.84 -22.00 6.12
N GLU A 114 13.14 -20.70 6.25
CA GLU A 114 12.26 -19.75 6.93
C GLU A 114 11.33 -19.09 5.90
N PRO A 115 10.10 -18.69 6.27
CA PRO A 115 9.27 -17.84 5.43
C PRO A 115 10.05 -16.63 4.91
N THR A 116 10.07 -16.41 3.61
CA THR A 116 10.81 -15.30 3.02
C THR A 116 9.88 -14.13 2.74
N LEU A 117 10.14 -12.97 3.34
CA LEU A 117 9.44 -11.73 3.00
C LEU A 117 9.80 -11.32 1.56
N ILE A 118 8.82 -11.29 0.67
CA ILE A 118 9.00 -10.96 -0.75
C ILE A 118 8.42 -9.61 -1.15
N ALA A 119 7.52 -9.06 -0.34
CA ALA A 119 7.01 -7.70 -0.52
C ALA A 119 6.58 -7.11 0.82
N GLU A 120 6.92 -5.84 1.02
CA GLU A 120 6.42 -5.02 2.10
C GLU A 120 5.90 -3.71 1.49
N LEU A 121 4.58 -3.56 1.51
CA LEU A 121 3.88 -2.50 0.80
C LEU A 121 3.13 -1.62 1.78
N THR A 122 3.33 -0.32 1.66
CA THR A 122 2.51 0.68 2.33
C THR A 122 1.47 1.21 1.35
N ARG A 123 0.43 1.91 1.82
CA ARG A 123 -0.49 2.64 0.94
C ARG A 123 0.23 3.55 -0.07
N ALA A 124 1.42 4.02 0.29
CA ALA A 124 2.25 4.93 -0.47
C ALA A 124 2.86 4.28 -1.74
N ASN A 125 3.23 3.00 -1.68
CA ASN A 125 3.79 2.24 -2.81
C ASN A 125 2.87 1.13 -3.36
N LEU A 126 1.79 0.78 -2.65
CA LEU A 126 0.85 -0.27 -3.02
C LEU A 126 0.23 -0.05 -4.40
N PHE A 127 -0.21 1.17 -4.70
CA PHE A 127 -0.86 1.48 -5.98
C PHE A 127 0.12 1.38 -7.16
N ALA A 128 1.37 1.78 -6.98
CA ALA A 128 2.40 1.62 -7.99
C ALA A 128 2.69 0.13 -8.26
N GLU A 129 2.82 -0.68 -7.20
CA GLU A 129 3.03 -2.11 -7.33
C GLU A 129 1.81 -2.83 -7.94
N ALA A 130 0.60 -2.44 -7.53
CA ALA A 130 -0.64 -2.96 -8.11
C ALA A 130 -0.75 -2.63 -9.61
N ALA A 131 -0.36 -1.43 -10.04
CA ALA A 131 -0.32 -1.06 -11.45
C ALA A 131 0.66 -1.94 -12.23
N ARG A 132 1.88 -2.12 -11.70
CA ARG A 132 2.92 -2.97 -12.29
C ARG A 132 2.46 -4.42 -12.45
N LEU A 133 1.81 -4.98 -11.42
CA LEU A 133 1.28 -6.34 -11.46
C LEU A 133 0.12 -6.48 -12.46
N CYS A 134 -0.73 -5.47 -12.59
CA CYS A 134 -1.76 -5.44 -13.63
C CYS A 134 -1.15 -5.45 -15.04
N ASP A 135 -0.06 -4.71 -15.29
CA ASP A 135 0.64 -4.76 -16.58
C ASP A 135 1.18 -6.17 -16.87
N VAL A 136 1.80 -6.82 -15.87
CA VAL A 136 2.30 -8.21 -15.99
C VAL A 136 1.18 -9.17 -16.36
N GLN A 137 0.00 -9.03 -15.75
CA GLN A 137 -1.16 -9.88 -16.08
C GLN A 137 -1.68 -9.61 -17.49
N ALA A 138 -1.75 -8.34 -17.91
CA ALA A 138 -2.13 -8.00 -19.27
C ALA A 138 -1.17 -8.61 -20.30
N GLU A 139 0.14 -8.49 -20.08
CA GLU A 139 1.17 -9.06 -20.95
C GLU A 139 1.13 -10.59 -21.01
N ARG A 140 0.84 -11.27 -19.89
CA ARG A 140 0.66 -12.73 -19.89
C ARG A 140 -0.57 -13.14 -20.69
N ALA A 141 -1.70 -12.44 -20.50
CA ALA A 141 -2.92 -12.73 -21.24
C ALA A 141 -2.74 -12.53 -22.75
N TYR A 142 -2.02 -11.48 -23.18
CA TYR A 142 -1.65 -11.30 -24.59
C TYR A 142 -0.78 -12.44 -25.12
N ARG A 143 0.31 -12.78 -24.42
CA ARG A 143 1.19 -13.88 -24.84
C ARG A 143 0.46 -15.20 -24.96
N GLN A 144 -0.48 -15.47 -24.06
CA GLN A 144 -1.28 -16.69 -24.11
C GLN A 144 -2.21 -16.70 -25.34
N ALA A 145 -2.89 -15.59 -25.63
CA ALA A 145 -3.75 -15.46 -26.82
C ALA A 145 -2.97 -15.64 -28.14
N ASP A 146 -1.73 -15.11 -28.21
CA ASP A 146 -0.85 -15.27 -29.35
C ASP A 146 -0.42 -16.74 -29.53
N LEU A 147 -0.12 -17.44 -28.42
CA LEU A 147 0.28 -18.85 -28.44
C LEU A 147 -0.86 -19.80 -28.79
N THR A 148 -2.10 -19.51 -28.37
CA THR A 148 -3.26 -20.38 -28.64
C THR A 148 -3.92 -20.12 -29.98
N GLY A 149 -3.52 -19.07 -30.71
CA GLY A 149 -4.09 -18.69 -32.01
C GLY A 149 -5.58 -18.34 -31.96
N SER A 150 -6.16 -18.22 -30.76
CA SER A 150 -7.59 -18.02 -30.54
C SER A 150 -8.03 -16.56 -30.76
N GLY A 151 -7.09 -15.62 -30.93
CA GLY A 151 -7.37 -14.18 -31.02
C GLY A 151 -8.01 -13.59 -29.75
N GLN A 152 -8.24 -14.42 -28.73
CA GLN A 152 -8.99 -14.11 -27.53
C GLN A 152 -8.35 -14.84 -26.34
N PRO A 153 -7.93 -14.12 -25.29
CA PRO A 153 -7.31 -14.73 -24.11
C PRO A 153 -8.31 -15.63 -23.39
N SER A 154 -7.91 -16.88 -23.12
CA SER A 154 -8.76 -17.89 -22.46
C SER A 154 -8.91 -17.68 -20.96
N ASP A 155 -7.97 -16.96 -20.34
CA ASP A 155 -8.01 -16.52 -18.94
C ASP A 155 -7.53 -15.07 -18.86
N GLY A 156 -8.48 -14.15 -18.74
CA GLY A 156 -8.21 -12.73 -18.47
C GLY A 156 -8.71 -11.78 -19.55
N ASP A 157 -9.16 -10.60 -19.12
CA ASP A 157 -9.39 -9.43 -19.96
C ASP A 157 -8.13 -8.54 -19.91
N PRO A 158 -7.18 -8.65 -20.87
CA PRO A 158 -5.97 -7.81 -20.89
C PRO A 158 -6.30 -6.32 -20.91
N ALA A 159 -7.39 -5.93 -21.58
CA ALA A 159 -7.84 -4.55 -21.60
C ALA A 159 -8.35 -4.16 -20.20
N GLY A 160 -9.04 -5.06 -19.51
CA GLY A 160 -9.45 -4.92 -18.10
C GLY A 160 -8.26 -4.70 -17.18
N TRP A 161 -7.22 -5.51 -17.30
CA TRP A 161 -5.98 -5.34 -16.54
C TRP A 161 -5.30 -3.99 -16.82
N ARG A 162 -5.22 -3.56 -18.08
CA ARG A 162 -4.68 -2.23 -18.43
C ARG A 162 -5.51 -1.07 -17.89
N ARG A 163 -6.84 -1.16 -17.97
CA ARG A 163 -7.74 -0.15 -17.38
C ARG A 163 -7.52 -0.04 -15.87
N ARG A 164 -7.35 -1.18 -15.19
CA ARG A 164 -7.06 -1.25 -13.76
C ARG A 164 -5.68 -0.65 -13.43
N ALA A 165 -4.65 -0.96 -14.23
CA ALA A 165 -3.33 -0.37 -14.08
C ALA A 165 -3.36 1.16 -14.20
N ASN A 166 -4.05 1.70 -15.21
CA ASN A 166 -4.20 3.15 -15.39
C ASN A 166 -4.86 3.82 -14.19
N ARG A 167 -5.95 3.23 -13.68
CA ARG A 167 -6.63 3.71 -12.48
C ARG A 167 -5.69 3.76 -11.27
N PHE A 168 -4.89 2.72 -11.06
CA PHE A 168 -3.93 2.72 -9.94
C PHE A 168 -2.83 3.75 -10.11
N ARG A 169 -2.37 4.03 -11.33
CA ARG A 169 -1.41 5.12 -11.58
C ARG A 169 -2.04 6.49 -11.29
N GLU A 170 -3.30 6.69 -11.65
CA GLU A 170 -4.05 7.92 -11.33
C GLU A 170 -4.19 8.11 -9.81
N VAL A 171 -4.55 7.04 -9.08
CA VAL A 171 -4.63 7.08 -7.61
C VAL A 171 -3.25 7.29 -6.98
N HIS A 172 -2.21 6.63 -7.49
CA HIS A 172 -0.84 6.81 -7.00
C HIS A 172 -0.34 8.25 -7.17
N ALA A 173 -0.66 8.88 -8.30
CA ALA A 173 -0.34 10.27 -8.59
C ALA A 173 -1.22 11.28 -7.84
N SER A 174 -2.21 10.84 -7.06
CA SER A 174 -3.07 11.73 -6.29
C SER A 174 -2.30 12.42 -5.15
N THR A 175 -2.71 13.65 -4.83
CA THR A 175 -2.11 14.45 -3.74
C THR A 175 -2.05 13.72 -2.40
N PRO A 176 -3.09 12.97 -1.95
CA PRO A 176 -3.03 12.24 -0.68
C PRO A 176 -1.95 11.16 -0.65
N VAL A 177 -1.81 10.35 -1.70
CA VAL A 177 -0.80 9.28 -1.77
C VAL A 177 0.61 9.87 -1.90
N THR A 178 0.74 10.96 -2.66
CA THR A 178 1.98 11.70 -2.82
C THR A 178 2.44 12.34 -1.49
N ALA A 179 1.52 12.98 -0.77
CA ALA A 179 1.79 13.53 0.57
C ALA A 179 2.15 12.43 1.57
N LEU A 180 1.52 11.27 1.47
CA LEU A 180 1.81 10.11 2.30
C LEU A 180 3.23 9.59 2.11
N ASN A 181 3.64 9.40 0.85
CA ASN A 181 5.02 9.02 0.50
C ASN A 181 6.02 10.02 1.09
N ALA A 182 5.73 11.31 0.95
CA ALA A 182 6.58 12.38 1.46
C ALA A 182 6.73 12.29 2.98
N ASN A 183 5.62 12.13 3.71
CA ASN A 183 5.59 12.01 5.16
C ASN A 183 6.29 10.75 5.68
N LEU A 184 6.14 9.60 5.03
CA LEU A 184 6.82 8.36 5.44
C LEU A 184 8.35 8.44 5.22
N ALA A 185 8.79 9.21 4.23
CA ALA A 185 10.20 9.47 3.99
C ALA A 185 10.79 10.56 4.91
N ALA A 186 10.00 11.10 5.85
CA ALA A 186 10.43 12.20 6.69
C ALA A 186 11.61 11.81 7.60
N GLN A 187 12.69 12.59 7.53
CA GLN A 187 13.87 12.44 8.39
C GLN A 187 13.89 13.56 9.41
N PHE A 188 14.09 13.21 10.68
CA PHE A 188 14.17 14.18 11.77
C PHE A 188 15.64 14.46 12.08
N HIS A 189 16.03 15.72 11.98
CA HIS A 189 17.38 16.18 12.25
C HIS A 189 17.38 17.03 13.53
N PRO A 190 18.11 16.63 14.57
CA PRO A 190 18.23 17.44 15.77
C PRO A 190 19.00 18.73 15.49
N ALA A 191 18.82 19.73 16.35
CA ALA A 191 19.68 20.90 16.34
C ALA A 191 21.14 20.47 16.62
N THR A 192 22.06 21.02 15.86
CA THR A 192 23.51 20.86 16.04
C THR A 192 24.15 22.24 16.29
N TYR A 193 25.46 22.24 16.56
CA TYR A 193 26.21 23.49 16.68
C TYR A 193 26.13 24.33 15.38
N ASP A 194 26.22 23.68 14.23
CA ASP A 194 26.22 24.31 12.91
C ASP A 194 24.79 24.62 12.41
N VAL A 195 23.78 23.87 12.87
CA VAL A 195 22.37 24.05 12.52
C VAL A 195 21.55 24.18 13.80
N GLN A 196 21.33 25.42 14.23
CA GLN A 196 20.81 25.72 15.58
C GLN A 196 19.32 25.38 15.79
N TYR A 197 18.60 24.97 14.75
CA TYR A 197 17.19 24.63 14.83
C TYR A 197 16.95 23.17 14.42
N PRO A 198 16.09 22.43 15.14
CA PRO A 198 15.66 21.11 14.69
C PRO A 198 14.94 21.26 13.36
N SER A 199 15.08 20.25 12.50
CA SER A 199 14.45 20.25 11.19
C SER A 199 13.88 18.89 10.82
N VAL A 200 12.89 18.92 9.94
CA VAL A 200 12.32 17.74 9.31
C VAL A 200 12.60 17.84 7.82
N ARG A 201 13.19 16.79 7.25
CA ARG A 201 13.37 16.67 5.81
C ARG A 201 12.30 15.75 5.25
N VAL A 202 11.39 16.27 4.42
CA VAL A 202 10.24 15.54 3.86
C VAL A 202 10.39 15.52 2.34
N ALA A 203 10.74 14.38 1.76
CA ALA A 203 10.97 14.25 0.30
C ALA A 203 11.83 15.40 -0.28
N GLY A 204 12.99 15.65 0.34
CA GLY A 204 13.91 16.70 -0.09
C GLY A 204 13.58 18.12 0.37
N ILE A 205 12.38 18.35 0.92
CA ILE A 205 11.96 19.63 1.50
C ILE A 205 12.50 19.74 2.92
N TRP A 206 13.22 20.81 3.23
CA TRP A 206 13.66 21.09 4.59
C TRP A 206 12.68 22.02 5.31
N ILE A 207 12.18 21.57 6.46
CA ILE A 207 11.23 22.31 7.29
C ILE A 207 11.90 22.63 8.63
N PHE A 208 11.99 23.91 8.97
CA PHE A 208 12.55 24.40 10.23
C PHE A 208 11.45 25.08 11.03
N GLY A 209 11.16 24.57 12.24
CA GLY A 209 10.25 25.19 13.18
C GLY A 209 11.02 25.81 14.34
N TYR A 210 10.85 27.12 14.58
CA TYR A 210 11.52 27.79 15.70
C TYR A 210 10.68 28.92 16.28
N VAL A 211 10.90 29.20 17.57
CA VAL A 211 10.29 30.35 18.24
C VAL A 211 11.18 31.56 18.01
N HIS A 212 10.62 32.58 17.36
CA HIS A 212 11.30 33.85 17.14
C HIS A 212 11.40 34.65 18.45
N ARG A 213 12.27 35.68 18.50
CA ARG A 213 12.52 36.48 19.71
C ARG A 213 11.30 37.20 20.27
N ASP A 214 10.29 37.43 19.43
CA ASP A 214 9.01 38.04 19.80
C ASP A 214 7.98 37.03 20.32
N GLY A 215 8.34 35.75 20.44
CA GLY A 215 7.45 34.66 20.88
C GLY A 215 6.64 34.02 19.75
N THR A 216 6.77 34.47 18.50
CA THR A 216 6.04 33.90 17.36
C THR A 216 6.68 32.60 16.89
N VAL A 217 5.89 31.55 16.66
CA VAL A 217 6.38 30.35 15.96
C VAL A 217 6.56 30.67 14.48
N ARG A 218 7.76 30.47 13.96
CA ARG A 218 8.09 30.58 12.53
C ARG A 218 8.38 29.21 11.96
N ILE A 219 7.86 29.00 10.75
CA ILE A 219 8.11 27.81 9.95
C ILE A 219 8.80 28.30 8.68
N ALA A 220 10.04 27.88 8.49
CA ALA A 220 10.79 28.12 7.26
C ALA A 220 10.84 26.83 6.45
N VAL A 221 10.52 26.93 5.16
CA VAL A 221 10.46 25.79 4.24
C VAL A 221 11.39 26.05 3.07
N HIS A 222 12.37 25.18 2.86
CA HIS A 222 13.33 25.26 1.77
C HIS A 222 13.04 24.16 0.76
N LEU A 223 12.93 24.55 -0.52
CA LEU A 223 12.54 23.67 -1.63
C LEU A 223 13.70 23.33 -2.58
N ASP A 224 14.94 23.69 -2.22
CA ASP A 224 16.11 23.61 -3.10
C ASP A 224 16.45 22.17 -3.53
N GLU A 225 16.09 21.19 -2.70
CA GLU A 225 16.38 19.76 -2.91
C GLU A 225 15.10 18.92 -3.07
N VAL A 226 13.97 19.53 -3.42
CA VAL A 226 12.70 18.81 -3.48
C VAL A 226 12.74 17.66 -4.51
N GLU A 227 12.15 16.54 -4.12
CA GLU A 227 12.05 15.38 -5.00
C GLU A 227 11.22 15.72 -6.26
N PRO A 228 11.68 15.34 -7.48
CA PRO A 228 11.01 15.72 -8.73
C PRO A 228 9.55 15.29 -8.84
N TRP A 229 9.16 14.19 -8.20
CA TRP A 229 7.79 13.68 -8.22
C TRP A 229 6.81 14.50 -7.36
N LEU A 230 7.31 15.39 -6.50
CA LEU A 230 6.51 16.27 -5.65
C LEU A 230 6.28 17.65 -6.27
N LEU A 231 6.98 17.96 -7.37
CA LEU A 231 6.83 19.21 -8.11
C LEU A 231 5.59 19.18 -9.01
N ARG A 232 4.74 20.18 -8.88
CA ARG A 232 3.68 20.48 -9.85
C ARG A 232 4.30 20.97 -11.18
N PRO A 233 3.56 20.94 -12.31
CA PRO A 233 4.05 21.43 -13.60
C PRO A 233 4.51 22.91 -13.59
N ASP A 234 3.94 23.72 -12.70
CA ASP A 234 4.31 25.12 -12.48
C ASP A 234 5.53 25.31 -11.55
N ARG A 235 6.19 24.20 -11.16
CA ARG A 235 7.32 24.12 -10.24
C ARG A 235 7.01 24.52 -8.80
N THR A 236 5.74 24.52 -8.41
CA THR A 236 5.34 24.66 -7.00
C THR A 236 5.20 23.30 -6.31
N VAL A 237 5.11 23.31 -4.99
CA VAL A 237 4.89 22.11 -4.16
C VAL A 237 3.57 22.29 -3.40
N PRO A 238 2.67 21.30 -3.42
CA PRO A 238 1.48 21.32 -2.59
C PRO A 238 1.87 21.30 -1.11
N MET A 239 1.46 22.30 -0.33
CA MET A 239 1.81 22.39 1.08
C MET A 239 0.61 22.79 1.93
N ARG A 240 0.37 22.00 2.99
CA ARG A 240 -0.55 22.32 4.07
C ARG A 240 0.19 22.26 5.39
N VAL A 241 0.04 23.30 6.20
CA VAL A 241 0.57 23.35 7.56
C VAL A 241 -0.60 23.46 8.53
N ALA A 242 -0.67 22.52 9.47
CA ALA A 242 -1.65 22.52 10.55
C ALA A 242 -0.95 22.52 11.91
N ILE A 243 -1.49 23.28 12.84
CA ILE A 243 -1.11 23.25 14.25
C ILE A 243 -2.31 22.65 14.99
N GLN A 244 -2.12 21.45 15.55
CA GLN A 244 -3.24 20.63 16.02
C GLN A 244 -4.25 20.47 14.86
N ASP A 245 -5.53 20.77 15.10
CA ASP A 245 -6.59 20.65 14.10
C ASP A 245 -6.80 21.92 13.26
N THR A 246 -6.00 22.96 13.49
CA THR A 246 -6.15 24.25 12.79
C THR A 246 -5.15 24.36 11.64
N THR A 247 -5.65 24.44 10.41
CA THR A 247 -4.84 24.79 9.24
C THR A 247 -4.41 26.26 9.33
N VAL A 248 -3.10 26.51 9.33
CA VAL A 248 -2.52 27.86 9.39
C VAL A 248 -1.92 28.32 8.06
N PHE A 249 -1.70 27.39 7.12
CA PHE A 249 -1.22 27.68 5.76
C PHE A 249 -1.66 26.59 4.79
N GLU A 250 -2.02 26.97 3.56
CA GLU A 250 -2.38 26.07 2.46
C GLU A 250 -2.04 26.71 1.10
N ALA A 251 -1.31 25.98 0.23
CA ALA A 251 -0.91 26.41 -1.13
C ALA A 251 -0.69 25.20 -2.08
#